data_AF-A0A1J5P696-F1
#
_entry.id   AF-A0A1J5P696-F1
#
_cell.length_a   1.000
_cell.length_b   1.000
_cell.length_c   1.000
_cell.angle_alpha   90.00
_cell.angle_beta   90.00
_cell.angle_gamma   90.00
#
_symmetry.space_group_name_H-M   'P 1'
#
loop_
_entity.id
_entity.type
_entity.pdbx_description
1 polymer ?
#
loop_
_entity_poly.entity_id
_entity_poly.type
_entity_poly.pdbx_seq_one_letter_code
_entity_poly.pdbx_strand_id
1 'polypeptide(L)'
;MKDDWWLAVKDFKDSGKQETLVEFALPKKDRELLKAYPKMHHQKITCRLALIALDNGEKEVLCTSLTDSNKYTHDDIKELYHFRWNIEEGYKLFKSRIEVEDFSGKTAIAVKQDFFAKVYMMTMCAILAFPIEEQVKKEYEAEKQKYKSKINRTTALANYRDVMISVFIKRIYRPALEAFDNIVKKTTEIIRPSRLLPRKHRTKKQYHMNYKKL
;
A
#
# COMPACT_ATOMS: atom_id res chain seq x y z
N MET A 1 -19.69 -0.57 -16.23
CA MET A 1 -18.72 -0.90 -17.30
C MET A 1 -19.37 -2.00 -18.12
N LYS A 2 -19.32 -1.97 -19.47
CA LYS A 2 -19.87 -3.09 -20.25
C LYS A 2 -19.04 -4.33 -19.96
N ASP A 3 -19.68 -5.42 -19.55
CA ASP A 3 -19.04 -6.60 -18.94
C ASP A 3 -18.12 -7.42 -19.89
N ASP A 4 -18.05 -7.08 -21.18
CA ASP A 4 -17.55 -7.96 -22.24
C ASP A 4 -16.39 -7.41 -23.10
N TRP A 5 -15.61 -6.41 -22.65
CA TRP A 5 -14.47 -5.93 -23.47
C TRP A 5 -13.36 -6.99 -23.61
N TRP A 6 -13.09 -7.77 -22.56
CA TRP A 6 -11.98 -8.73 -22.53
C TRP A 6 -12.47 -10.15 -22.75
N LEU A 7 -12.63 -10.54 -24.03
CA LEU A 7 -13.06 -11.88 -24.43
C LEU A 7 -12.23 -12.99 -23.74
N ALA A 8 -10.90 -12.83 -23.73
CA ALA A 8 -10.02 -13.80 -23.07
C ALA A 8 -10.28 -13.97 -21.55
N VAL A 9 -10.72 -12.91 -20.86
CA VAL A 9 -11.08 -12.98 -19.43
C VAL A 9 -12.45 -13.63 -19.25
N LYS A 10 -13.39 -13.37 -20.17
CA LYS A 10 -14.70 -14.03 -20.17
C LYS A 10 -14.57 -15.52 -20.41
N ASP A 11 -13.90 -15.90 -21.49
CA ASP A 11 -13.62 -17.30 -21.84
C ASP A 11 -12.91 -18.03 -20.69
N PHE A 12 -11.96 -17.35 -20.03
CA PHE A 12 -11.29 -17.88 -18.86
C PHE A 12 -12.26 -18.10 -17.67
N LYS A 13 -13.11 -17.12 -17.34
CA LYS A 13 -14.10 -17.26 -16.28
C LYS A 13 -15.06 -18.41 -16.54
N ASP A 14 -15.50 -18.58 -17.78
CA ASP A 14 -16.43 -19.64 -18.19
C ASP A 14 -15.76 -21.02 -18.24
N SER A 15 -14.43 -21.07 -18.41
CA SER A 15 -13.67 -22.33 -18.44
C SER A 15 -13.59 -23.07 -17.11
N GLY A 16 -13.91 -22.41 -15.99
CA GLY A 16 -13.82 -22.98 -14.64
C GLY A 16 -12.40 -23.27 -14.14
N LYS A 17 -11.36 -22.92 -14.91
CA LYS A 17 -9.94 -23.09 -14.51
C LYS A 17 -9.53 -22.06 -13.46
N GLN A 18 -8.55 -22.43 -12.62
CA GLN A 18 -7.95 -21.49 -11.66
C GLN A 18 -6.93 -20.56 -12.30
N GLU A 19 -6.27 -21.00 -13.37
CA GLU A 19 -5.31 -20.19 -14.13
C GLU A 19 -5.22 -20.60 -15.59
N THR A 20 -4.78 -19.67 -16.43
CA THR A 20 -4.47 -19.94 -17.84
C THR A 20 -3.44 -18.95 -18.37
N LEU A 21 -2.71 -19.35 -19.41
CA LEU A 21 -1.93 -18.41 -20.22
C LEU A 21 -2.80 -17.87 -21.35
N VAL A 22 -2.64 -16.58 -21.64
CA VAL A 22 -3.30 -15.88 -22.73
C VAL A 22 -2.27 -15.03 -23.47
N GLU A 23 -2.51 -14.81 -24.76
CA GLU A 23 -1.68 -13.93 -25.57
C GLU A 23 -2.49 -12.70 -25.99
N PHE A 24 -1.93 -11.51 -25.76
CA PHE A 24 -2.50 -10.26 -26.23
C PHE A 24 -1.69 -9.71 -27.39
N ALA A 25 -2.37 -9.35 -28.47
CA ALA A 25 -1.79 -8.63 -29.59
C ALA A 25 -2.26 -7.17 -29.57
N LEU A 26 -1.40 -6.25 -30.05
CA LEU A 26 -1.75 -4.85 -30.17
C LEU A 26 -2.91 -4.67 -31.18
N PRO A 27 -4.06 -4.09 -30.77
CA PRO A 27 -5.16 -3.83 -31.70
C PRO A 27 -4.73 -2.89 -32.83
N LYS A 28 -5.22 -3.11 -34.06
CA LYS A 28 -4.85 -2.28 -35.22
C LYS A 28 -5.08 -0.79 -34.98
N LYS A 29 -6.17 -0.43 -34.28
CA LYS A 29 -6.54 0.95 -33.92
C LYS A 29 -5.50 1.64 -33.01
N ASP A 30 -4.74 0.89 -32.24
CA ASP A 30 -3.80 1.40 -31.23
C ASP A 30 -2.35 1.40 -31.74
N ARG A 31 -2.10 0.96 -32.98
CA ARG A 31 -0.75 0.93 -33.59
C ARG A 31 -0.09 2.30 -33.67
N GLU A 32 -0.88 3.36 -33.84
CA GLU A 32 -0.39 4.75 -33.87
C GLU A 32 0.28 5.16 -32.55
N LEU A 33 -0.17 4.63 -31.41
CA LEU A 33 0.44 4.90 -30.10
C LEU A 33 1.88 4.37 -30.01
N LEU A 34 2.23 3.38 -30.84
CA LEU A 34 3.54 2.76 -30.94
C LEU A 34 4.18 3.00 -32.31
N LYS A 35 3.92 4.14 -32.95
CA LYS A 35 4.53 4.49 -34.25
C LYS A 35 6.06 4.47 -34.26
N ALA A 36 6.68 4.80 -33.12
CA ALA A 36 8.14 4.77 -32.94
C ALA A 36 8.71 3.34 -32.84
N TYR A 37 7.85 2.32 -32.68
CA TYR A 37 8.24 0.93 -32.47
C TYR A 37 7.48 -0.05 -33.40
N PRO A 38 7.67 0.01 -34.74
CA PRO A 38 6.90 -0.80 -35.69
C PRO A 38 7.02 -2.32 -35.47
N LYS A 39 8.16 -2.76 -34.93
CA LYS A 39 8.41 -4.17 -34.60
C LYS A 39 7.43 -4.72 -33.55
N MET A 40 6.89 -3.86 -32.68
CA MET A 40 5.94 -4.27 -31.64
C MET A 40 4.51 -4.46 -32.16
N HIS A 41 4.19 -4.01 -33.38
CA HIS A 41 2.83 -4.08 -33.94
C HIS A 41 2.33 -5.51 -34.17
N HIS A 42 3.26 -6.46 -34.30
CA HIS A 42 2.98 -7.87 -34.54
C HIS A 42 3.44 -8.77 -33.39
N GLN A 43 4.05 -8.18 -32.35
CA GLN A 43 4.42 -8.94 -31.16
C GLN A 43 3.18 -9.25 -30.34
N LYS A 44 3.19 -10.44 -29.74
CA LYS A 44 2.21 -10.85 -28.76
C LYS A 44 2.86 -10.83 -27.39
N ILE A 45 2.08 -10.45 -26.39
CA ILE A 45 2.49 -10.48 -24.99
C ILE A 45 1.76 -11.64 -24.33
N THR A 46 2.53 -12.60 -23.83
CA THR A 46 1.98 -13.69 -23.02
C THR A 46 1.77 -13.18 -21.60
N CYS A 47 0.56 -13.38 -21.09
CA CYS A 47 0.20 -13.09 -19.71
C CYS A 47 -0.44 -14.32 -19.07
N ARG A 48 -0.34 -14.41 -17.76
CA ARG A 48 -1.08 -15.38 -16.96
C ARG A 48 -2.31 -14.70 -16.37
N LEU A 49 -3.45 -15.35 -16.53
CA LEU A 49 -4.67 -15.02 -15.80
C LEU A 49 -4.78 -15.96 -14.61
N ALA A 50 -5.03 -15.41 -13.43
CA ALA A 50 -5.26 -16.17 -12.20
C ALA A 50 -6.61 -15.75 -11.58
N LEU A 51 -7.47 -16.72 -11.31
CA LEU A 51 -8.76 -16.53 -10.66
C LEU A 51 -8.58 -16.66 -9.15
N ILE A 52 -8.87 -15.59 -8.41
CA ILE A 52 -8.79 -15.53 -6.95
C ILE A 52 -10.21 -15.47 -6.38
N ALA A 53 -10.57 -16.45 -5.55
CA ALA A 53 -11.79 -16.40 -4.76
C ALA A 53 -11.54 -15.60 -3.47
N LEU A 54 -12.38 -14.61 -3.22
CA LEU A 54 -12.39 -13.82 -2.00
C LEU A 54 -13.27 -14.47 -0.93
N ASP A 55 -13.03 -14.11 0.34
CA ASP A 55 -13.78 -14.66 1.49
C ASP A 55 -15.28 -14.33 1.46
N ASN A 56 -15.68 -13.29 0.72
CA ASN A 56 -17.08 -12.90 0.50
C ASN A 56 -17.76 -13.68 -0.65
N GLY A 57 -17.06 -14.61 -1.30
CA GLY A 57 -17.53 -15.40 -2.43
C GLY A 57 -17.38 -14.71 -3.79
N GLU A 58 -16.93 -13.45 -3.84
CA GLU A 58 -16.61 -12.77 -5.09
C GLU A 58 -15.34 -13.37 -5.73
N LYS A 59 -15.27 -13.32 -7.06
CA LYS A 59 -14.13 -13.81 -7.83
C LYS A 59 -13.46 -12.66 -8.55
N GLU A 60 -12.16 -12.52 -8.32
CA GLU A 60 -11.30 -11.56 -9.02
C GLU A 60 -10.42 -12.29 -10.04
N VAL A 61 -10.17 -11.66 -11.18
CA VAL A 61 -9.21 -12.18 -12.18
C VAL A 61 -8.02 -11.23 -12.21
N LEU A 62 -6.85 -11.76 -11.89
CA LEU A 62 -5.58 -11.05 -11.95
C LEU A 62 -4.88 -11.37 -13.28
N CYS A 63 -4.30 -10.36 -13.92
CA CYS A 63 -3.48 -10.51 -15.12
C CYS A 63 -2.04 -10.12 -14.78
N THR A 64 -1.09 -11.01 -15.05
CA THR A 64 0.32 -10.82 -14.69
C THR A 64 1.28 -11.30 -15.78
N SER A 65 2.46 -10.69 -15.84
CA SER A 65 3.58 -11.15 -16.66
C SER A 65 4.38 -12.29 -16.01
N LEU A 66 4.02 -12.72 -14.80
CA LEU A 66 4.63 -13.86 -14.10
C LEU A 66 4.05 -15.18 -14.63
N THR A 67 4.61 -15.67 -15.74
CA THR A 67 4.05 -16.81 -16.50
C THR A 67 4.56 -18.18 -16.06
N ASP A 68 5.64 -18.25 -15.29
CA ASP A 68 6.21 -19.52 -14.81
C ASP A 68 5.47 -20.00 -13.55
N SER A 69 4.53 -20.94 -13.71
CA SER A 69 3.75 -21.51 -12.60
C SER A 69 4.56 -22.36 -11.63
N ASN A 70 5.75 -22.85 -12.02
CA ASN A 70 6.62 -23.60 -11.11
C ASN A 70 7.38 -22.66 -10.16
N LYS A 71 7.74 -21.48 -10.66
CA LYS A 71 8.45 -20.46 -9.88
C LYS A 71 7.52 -19.53 -9.10
N TYR A 72 6.36 -19.21 -9.66
CA TYR A 72 5.37 -18.32 -9.07
C TYR A 72 4.07 -19.10 -8.94
N THR A 73 3.77 -19.59 -7.75
CA THR A 73 2.56 -20.37 -7.50
C THR A 73 1.32 -19.48 -7.54
N HIS A 74 0.13 -20.08 -7.62
CA HIS A 74 -1.14 -19.35 -7.56
C HIS A 74 -1.27 -18.56 -6.24
N ASP A 75 -0.84 -19.17 -5.13
CA ASP A 75 -0.84 -18.54 -3.81
C ASP A 75 0.13 -17.35 -3.73
N ASP A 76 1.30 -17.43 -4.37
CA ASP A 76 2.23 -16.29 -4.46
C ASP A 76 1.59 -15.09 -5.18
N ILE A 77 0.85 -15.33 -6.26
CA ILE A 77 0.15 -14.26 -7.00
C ILE A 77 -0.95 -13.64 -6.13
N LYS A 78 -1.70 -14.47 -5.40
CA LYS A 78 -2.72 -14.02 -4.45
C LYS A 78 -2.11 -13.14 -3.35
N GLU A 79 -1.03 -13.60 -2.73
CA GLU A 79 -0.34 -12.86 -1.66
C GLU A 79 0.29 -11.56 -2.20
N LEU A 80 0.94 -11.61 -3.35
CA LEU A 80 1.53 -10.43 -3.98
C LEU A 80 0.48 -9.35 -4.25
N TYR A 81 -0.69 -9.74 -4.79
CA TYR A 81 -1.78 -8.79 -5.02
C TYR A 81 -2.37 -8.27 -3.71
N HIS A 82 -2.41 -9.09 -2.65
CA HIS A 82 -2.82 -8.64 -1.32
C HIS A 82 -1.95 -7.49 -0.80
N PHE A 83 -0.64 -7.48 -1.07
CA PHE A 83 0.25 -6.37 -0.68
C PHE A 83 -0.14 -5.02 -1.32
N ARG A 84 -0.91 -5.00 -2.41
CA ARG A 84 -1.47 -3.76 -3.00
C ARG A 84 -2.27 -2.98 -1.97
N TRP A 85 -2.99 -3.67 -1.07
CA TRP A 85 -3.86 -3.02 -0.08
C TRP A 85 -3.11 -2.06 0.85
N ASN A 86 -1.81 -2.28 1.05
CA ASN A 86 -0.96 -1.40 1.87
C ASN A 86 -0.95 0.05 1.36
N ILE A 87 -1.15 0.29 0.06
CA ILE A 87 -1.24 1.65 -0.49
C ILE A 87 -2.50 2.38 -0.01
N GLU A 88 -3.61 1.67 0.17
CA GLU A 88 -4.87 2.25 0.63
C GLU A 88 -4.77 2.67 2.09
N GLU A 89 -4.15 1.84 2.94
CA GLU A 89 -3.83 2.22 4.31
C GLU A 89 -2.81 3.38 4.35
N GLY A 90 -1.88 3.43 3.39
CA GLY A 90 -0.99 4.59 3.18
C GLY A 90 -1.76 5.88 2.87
N TYR A 91 -2.71 5.85 1.94
CA TYR A 91 -3.55 7.02 1.63
C TYR A 91 -4.42 7.45 2.80
N LYS A 92 -4.97 6.48 3.54
CA LYS A 92 -5.74 6.75 4.76
C LYS A 92 -4.87 7.43 5.83
N LEU A 93 -3.64 6.97 6.03
CA LEU A 93 -2.68 7.62 6.91
C LEU A 93 -2.38 9.06 6.45
N PHE A 94 -2.13 9.24 5.16
CA PHE A 94 -1.78 10.53 4.55
C PHE A 94 -2.92 11.55 4.65
N LYS A 95 -4.17 11.11 4.45
CA LYS A 95 -5.35 11.97 4.50
C LYS A 95 -5.85 12.21 5.93
N SER A 96 -5.96 11.16 6.74
CA SER A 96 -6.66 11.23 8.03
C SER A 96 -5.77 11.51 9.24
N ARG A 97 -4.45 11.23 9.16
CA ARG A 97 -3.53 11.43 10.30
C ARG A 97 -2.50 12.50 10.01
N ILE A 98 -1.96 12.53 8.79
CA ILE A 98 -1.06 13.58 8.33
C ILE A 98 -1.81 14.82 7.84
N GLU A 99 -3.10 14.68 7.57
CA GLU A 99 -3.97 15.78 7.14
C GLU A 99 -3.38 16.50 5.92
N VAL A 100 -3.03 15.79 4.84
CA VAL A 100 -2.35 16.38 3.67
C VAL A 100 -2.97 17.68 3.15
N GLU A 101 -4.30 17.80 3.24
CA GLU A 101 -5.08 18.96 2.78
C GLU A 101 -5.05 20.17 3.74
N ASP A 102 -4.45 20.05 4.92
CA ASP A 102 -4.30 21.14 5.91
C ASP A 102 -3.05 21.98 5.58
N PHE A 103 -3.22 22.99 4.74
CA PHE A 103 -2.14 23.85 4.26
C PHE A 103 -1.92 25.07 5.15
N SER A 104 -0.65 25.42 5.35
CA SER A 104 -0.17 26.59 6.07
C SER A 104 -0.38 27.91 5.30
N GLY A 105 -0.59 27.84 3.99
CA GLY A 105 -0.76 29.01 3.13
C GLY A 105 -1.68 28.77 1.94
N LYS A 106 -2.11 29.88 1.30
CA LYS A 106 -3.06 29.87 0.17
C LYS A 106 -2.40 29.90 -1.21
N THR A 107 -1.09 30.14 -1.27
CA THR A 107 -0.37 30.22 -2.55
C THR A 107 -0.06 28.83 -3.08
N ALA A 108 0.04 28.69 -4.40
CA ALA A 108 0.43 27.41 -5.03
C ALA A 108 1.79 26.92 -4.53
N ILE A 109 2.71 27.84 -4.21
CA ILE A 109 4.03 27.51 -3.66
C ILE A 109 3.90 26.91 -2.26
N ALA A 110 3.13 27.55 -1.36
CA ALA A 110 2.91 27.05 -0.01
C ALA A 110 2.25 25.66 -0.02
N VAL A 111 1.20 25.48 -0.84
CA VAL A 111 0.53 24.19 -1.03
C VAL A 111 1.51 23.11 -1.50
N LYS A 112 2.36 23.43 -2.47
CA LYS A 112 3.38 22.50 -2.98
C LYS A 112 4.41 22.14 -1.90
N GLN A 113 4.90 23.12 -1.15
CA GLN A 113 5.87 22.91 -0.07
C GLN A 113 5.30 22.00 1.03
N ASP A 114 4.09 22.28 1.50
CA ASP A 114 3.45 21.49 2.55
C ASP A 114 3.18 20.05 2.10
N PHE A 115 2.75 19.86 0.85
CA PHE A 115 2.55 18.52 0.29
C PHE A 115 3.86 17.72 0.34
N PHE A 116 4.97 18.28 -0.16
CA PHE A 116 6.25 17.59 -0.16
C PHE A 116 6.83 17.41 1.25
N ALA A 117 6.65 18.37 2.15
CA ALA A 117 7.07 18.24 3.55
C ALA A 117 6.36 17.07 4.24
N LYS A 118 5.06 16.89 3.99
CA LYS A 118 4.28 15.78 4.54
C LYS A 118 4.67 14.43 3.94
N VAL A 119 4.94 14.38 2.63
CA VAL A 119 5.50 13.17 1.99
C VAL A 119 6.86 12.81 2.59
N TYR A 120 7.76 13.79 2.71
CA TYR A 120 9.08 13.61 3.33
C TYR A 120 8.98 13.09 4.75
N MET A 121 8.10 13.69 5.56
CA MET A 121 7.84 13.26 6.94
C MET A 121 7.40 11.78 7.01
N MET A 122 6.46 11.38 6.15
CA MET A 122 5.99 9.98 6.10
C MET A 122 7.11 9.03 5.69
N THR A 123 7.90 9.38 4.68
CA THR A 123 9.00 8.56 4.18
C THR A 123 10.09 8.41 5.23
N MET A 124 10.53 9.50 5.84
CA MET A 124 11.59 9.46 6.85
C MET A 124 11.16 8.74 8.13
N CYS A 125 9.92 8.96 8.59
CA CYS A 125 9.38 8.20 9.71
C CYS A 125 9.35 6.70 9.41
N ALA A 126 8.96 6.30 8.19
CA ALA A 126 8.99 4.90 7.78
C ALA A 126 10.41 4.31 7.77
N ILE A 127 11.40 5.07 7.29
CA ILE A 127 12.81 4.64 7.30
C ILE A 127 13.31 4.43 8.73
N LEU A 128 13.08 5.40 9.63
CA LEU A 128 13.53 5.29 11.03
C LEU A 128 12.80 4.18 11.79
N ALA A 129 11.51 3.97 11.51
CA ALA A 129 10.72 2.97 12.19
C ALA A 129 10.96 1.54 11.68
N PHE A 130 11.52 1.37 10.47
CA PHE A 130 11.76 0.07 9.85
C PHE A 130 12.56 -0.92 10.72
N PRO A 131 13.78 -0.58 11.22
CA PRO A 131 14.55 -1.50 12.06
C PRO A 131 13.83 -1.87 13.36
N ILE A 132 13.06 -0.94 13.93
CA ILE A 132 12.28 -1.16 15.14
C ILE A 132 11.12 -2.11 14.85
N GLU A 133 10.44 -1.94 13.71
CA GLU A 133 9.37 -2.84 13.28
C GLU A 133 9.89 -4.27 13.07
N GLU A 134 11.07 -4.43 12.46
CA GLU A 134 11.73 -5.74 12.35
C GLU A 134 12.08 -6.33 13.72
N GLN A 135 12.59 -5.51 14.65
CA GLN A 135 12.87 -5.96 16.01
C GLN A 135 11.60 -6.44 16.72
N VAL A 136 10.52 -5.66 16.67
CA VAL A 136 9.23 -6.02 17.30
C VAL A 136 8.68 -7.31 16.72
N LYS A 137 8.83 -7.54 15.40
CA LYS A 137 8.44 -8.81 14.76
C LYS A 137 9.24 -9.99 15.29
N LYS A 138 10.56 -9.85 15.38
CA LYS A 138 11.46 -10.91 15.90
C LYS A 138 11.20 -11.23 17.37
N GLU A 139 11.04 -10.22 18.22
CA GLU A 139 10.72 -10.39 19.65
C GLU A 139 9.40 -11.16 19.83
N TYR A 140 8.38 -10.85 19.02
CA TYR A 140 7.13 -11.59 19.01
C TYR A 140 7.29 -13.07 18.61
N GLU A 141 8.03 -13.35 17.54
CA GLU A 141 8.26 -14.71 17.06
C GLU A 141 8.95 -15.58 18.12
N ALA A 142 9.82 -14.97 18.94
CA ALA A 142 10.47 -15.64 20.07
C ALA A 142 9.51 -15.90 21.26
N GLU A 143 8.63 -14.94 21.59
CA GLU A 143 7.74 -15.02 22.76
C GLU A 143 6.48 -15.90 22.56
N LYS A 144 6.22 -16.40 21.34
CA LYS A 144 5.04 -17.23 20.99
C LYS A 144 3.71 -16.66 21.48
N GLN A 145 3.55 -15.33 21.49
CA GLN A 145 2.31 -14.71 21.95
C GLN A 145 1.12 -15.03 21.03
N LYS A 146 -0.10 -15.02 21.61
CA LYS A 146 -1.35 -15.35 20.91
C LYS A 146 -1.63 -14.44 19.69
N TYR A 147 -1.20 -13.18 19.72
CA TYR A 147 -1.44 -12.23 18.63
C TYR A 147 -0.17 -11.47 18.28
N LYS A 148 0.07 -11.30 16.97
CA LYS A 148 1.18 -10.49 16.43
C LYS A 148 1.05 -9.04 16.87
N SER A 149 2.17 -8.39 17.15
CA SER A 149 2.24 -6.95 17.42
C SER A 149 2.88 -6.21 16.25
N LYS A 150 2.47 -4.97 16.03
CA LYS A 150 3.10 -4.04 15.08
C LYS A 150 3.32 -2.69 15.74
N ILE A 151 4.21 -1.88 15.19
CA ILE A 151 4.40 -0.51 15.65
C ILE A 151 3.12 0.33 15.45
N ASN A 152 2.86 1.27 16.36
CA ASN A 152 1.83 2.28 16.15
C ASN A 152 2.33 3.35 15.19
N ARG A 153 2.01 3.21 13.90
CA ARG A 153 2.43 4.16 12.86
C ARG A 153 1.99 5.59 13.12
N THR A 154 0.88 5.83 13.81
CA THR A 154 0.52 7.22 14.13
C THR A 154 1.40 7.77 15.24
N THR A 155 1.60 7.01 16.32
CA THR A 155 2.46 7.48 17.40
C THR A 155 3.88 7.72 16.90
N ALA A 156 4.38 6.87 16.00
CA ALA A 156 5.65 7.09 15.32
C ALA A 156 5.66 8.42 14.54
N LEU A 157 4.60 8.74 13.79
CA LEU A 157 4.52 10.02 13.05
C LEU A 157 4.42 11.24 13.96
N ALA A 158 3.61 11.16 15.03
CA ALA A 158 3.53 12.22 16.04
C ALA A 158 4.91 12.49 16.63
N ASN A 159 5.59 11.44 17.08
CA ASN A 159 6.88 11.56 17.71
C ASN A 159 7.97 12.00 16.74
N TYR A 160 7.94 11.53 15.49
CA TYR A 160 8.86 11.98 14.45
C TYR A 160 8.84 13.50 14.30
N ARG A 161 7.65 14.12 14.30
CA ARG A 161 7.51 15.57 14.20
C ARG A 161 8.29 16.30 15.30
N ASP A 162 8.16 15.86 16.54
CA ASP A 162 8.83 16.48 17.69
C ASP A 162 10.35 16.24 17.67
N VAL A 163 10.76 15.01 17.34
CA VAL A 163 12.17 14.61 17.26
C VAL A 163 12.89 15.38 16.18
N MET A 164 12.24 15.63 15.03
CA MET A 164 12.85 16.38 13.93
C MET A 164 13.16 17.84 14.29
N ILE A 165 12.37 18.46 15.17
CA ILE A 165 12.72 19.80 15.69
C ILE A 165 14.04 19.73 16.46
N SER A 166 14.23 18.68 17.26
CA SER A 166 15.47 18.48 18.02
C SER A 166 16.67 18.19 17.10
N VAL A 167 16.47 17.40 16.06
CA VAL A 167 17.50 17.04 15.07
C VAL A 167 17.89 18.23 14.20
N PHE A 168 16.93 18.89 13.53
CA PHE A 168 17.23 19.91 12.53
C PHE A 168 17.49 21.30 13.12
N ILE A 169 16.73 21.69 14.15
CA ILE A 169 16.80 23.04 14.73
C ILE A 169 17.78 23.07 15.89
N LYS A 170 17.63 22.14 16.86
CA LYS A 170 18.47 22.11 18.07
C LYS A 170 19.80 21.38 17.86
N ARG A 171 19.96 20.65 16.74
CA ARG A 171 21.16 19.85 16.41
C ARG A 171 21.49 18.79 17.47
N ILE A 172 20.46 18.26 18.13
CA ILE A 172 20.55 17.18 19.09
C ILE A 172 20.21 15.89 18.35
N TYR A 173 21.23 15.12 17.97
CA TYR A 173 21.04 13.95 17.11
C TYR A 173 20.80 12.67 17.90
N ARG A 174 21.84 12.12 18.53
CA ARG A 174 21.78 10.80 19.19
C ARG A 174 20.68 10.70 20.26
N PRO A 175 20.56 11.64 21.22
CA PRO A 175 19.52 11.55 22.24
C PRO A 175 18.11 11.63 21.66
N ALA A 176 17.93 12.39 20.58
CA ALA A 176 16.63 12.56 19.94
C ALA A 176 16.22 11.29 19.17
N LEU A 177 17.16 10.67 18.46
CA LEU A 177 16.91 9.40 17.75
C LEU A 177 16.71 8.24 18.74
N GLU A 178 17.49 8.17 19.82
CA GLU A 178 17.26 7.19 20.89
C GLU A 178 15.89 7.37 21.55
N ALA A 179 15.45 8.61 21.76
CA ALA A 179 14.10 8.89 22.27
C ALA A 179 13.02 8.42 21.28
N PHE A 180 13.22 8.65 19.98
CA PHE A 180 12.33 8.13 18.93
C PHE A 180 12.21 6.61 19.01
N ASP A 181 13.36 5.93 19.01
CA ASP A 181 13.41 4.46 19.02
C ASP A 181 12.69 3.88 20.24
N ASN A 182 12.96 4.44 21.41
CA ASN A 182 12.35 4.04 22.67
C ASN A 182 10.83 4.21 22.66
N ILE A 183 10.32 5.31 22.13
CA ILE A 183 8.88 5.58 22.09
C ILE A 183 8.21 4.63 21.10
N VAL A 184 8.73 4.52 19.88
CA VAL A 184 8.16 3.64 18.85
C VAL A 184 8.15 2.18 19.31
N LYS A 185 9.23 1.71 19.94
CA LYS A 185 9.33 0.35 20.48
C LYS A 185 8.29 0.07 21.57
N LYS A 186 8.05 1.04 22.47
CA LYS A 186 7.07 0.91 23.56
C LYS A 186 5.62 1.02 23.08
N THR A 187 5.38 1.67 21.94
CA THR A 187 4.03 1.90 21.41
C THR A 187 3.71 0.93 20.28
N THR A 188 3.22 -0.24 20.66
CA THR A 188 2.78 -1.28 19.71
C THR A 188 1.26 -1.44 19.73
N GLU A 189 0.72 -1.98 18.65
CA GLU A 189 -0.68 -2.34 18.48
C GLU A 189 -0.78 -3.83 18.12
N ILE A 190 -1.77 -4.49 18.72
CA ILE A 190 -2.04 -5.91 18.45
C ILE A 190 -2.73 -6.05 17.09
N ILE A 191 -2.17 -6.90 16.22
CA ILE A 191 -2.82 -7.39 15.00
C ILE A 191 -3.80 -8.48 15.41
N ARG A 192 -5.08 -8.27 15.13
CA ARG A 192 -6.15 -9.25 15.35
C ARG A 192 -6.55 -9.86 14.01
N PRO A 193 -6.13 -11.10 13.70
CA PRO A 193 -6.51 -11.77 12.46
C PRO A 193 -8.04 -11.85 12.33
N SER A 194 -8.54 -11.82 11.10
CA SER A 194 -9.96 -12.02 10.77
C SER A 194 -10.94 -10.99 11.35
N ARG A 195 -10.46 -9.82 11.80
CA ARG A 195 -11.34 -8.74 12.24
C ARG A 195 -11.98 -8.04 11.05
N LEU A 196 -13.25 -8.34 10.80
CA LEU A 196 -14.07 -7.65 9.81
C LEU A 196 -14.98 -6.64 10.51
N LEU A 197 -14.98 -5.40 10.04
CA LEU A 197 -15.93 -4.38 10.48
C LEU A 197 -16.76 -3.94 9.27
N PRO A 198 -18.10 -4.05 9.32
CA PRO A 198 -18.94 -3.61 8.23
C PRO A 198 -18.76 -2.09 8.03
N ARG A 199 -18.54 -1.69 6.78
CA ARG A 199 -18.35 -0.28 6.44
C ARG A 199 -19.66 0.47 6.63
N LYS A 200 -19.72 1.35 7.63
CA LYS A 200 -20.84 2.28 7.80
C LYS A 200 -20.67 3.44 6.83
N HIS A 201 -21.47 3.49 5.77
CA HIS A 201 -21.52 4.62 4.86
C HIS A 201 -22.14 5.82 5.59
N ARG A 202 -21.29 6.76 6.01
CA ARG A 202 -21.68 8.03 6.64
C ARG A 202 -21.23 9.18 5.75
N THR A 203 -21.86 10.33 5.89
CA THR A 203 -21.40 11.58 5.26
C THR A 203 -19.93 11.80 5.58
N LYS A 204 -19.12 12.04 4.55
CA LYS A 204 -17.68 12.26 4.71
C LYS A 204 -17.46 13.55 5.50
N LYS A 205 -16.87 13.42 6.69
CA LYS A 205 -16.28 14.56 7.41
C LYS A 205 -14.83 14.70 6.93
N GLN A 206 -14.36 15.94 6.80
CA GLN A 206 -12.99 16.20 6.31
C GLN A 206 -11.96 15.65 7.32
N TYR A 207 -12.08 16.07 8.59
CA TYR A 207 -11.31 15.52 9.71
C TYR A 207 -12.25 15.05 10.83
N HIS A 208 -11.93 13.91 11.43
CA HIS A 208 -12.69 13.39 12.56
C HIS A 208 -12.19 14.06 13.85
N MET A 209 -13.08 14.62 14.68
CA MET A 209 -12.70 15.19 15.98
C MET A 209 -11.94 14.21 16.89
N ASN A 210 -12.20 12.90 16.73
CA ASN A 210 -11.49 11.84 17.47
C ASN A 210 -10.03 11.68 17.02
N TYR A 211 -9.68 12.16 15.84
CA TYR A 211 -8.29 12.27 15.40
C TYR A 211 -7.81 13.65 15.78
N LYS A 212 -7.17 13.75 16.95
CA LYS A 212 -6.42 14.95 17.30
C LYS A 212 -5.32 15.16 16.26
N LYS A 213 -5.16 16.40 15.86
CA LYS A 213 -4.06 16.83 15.00
C LYS A 213 -2.75 16.38 15.62
N LEU A 214 -1.89 15.76 14.82
CA LEU A 214 -0.50 15.48 15.20
C LEU A 214 0.25 16.80 15.38
#